data_AF-A0AAN8WVI2-F1
#
_entry.id   AF-A0AAN8WVI2-F1
#
_cell.length_a   1.000
_cell.length_b   1.000
_cell.length_c   1.000
_cell.angle_alpha   90.00
_cell.angle_beta   90.00
_cell.angle_gamma   90.00
#
_symmetry.space_group_name_H-M   'P 1'
#
loop_
_entity.id
_entity.type
_entity.pdbx_description
1 polymer ?
#
loop_
_entity_poly.entity_id
_entity_poly.type
_entity_poly.pdbx_seq_one_letter_code
_entity_poly.pdbx_strand_id
1 'polypeptide(L)'
;MAGRCHLMPQPHAITWSNIYWQKLQMNEKVTFLLYSAILDNREQTDVRPCLRILAHSDTRKPPKPWCYLWYNASGPPVITQVIRTDYLHYRGKTRGGQRTFILTCRIPIHERLMKPKAVSLVKTPCSEAKTLLEVIGDMQRNEETAYVNGKPPVDGNRIRGWNAAVCGTSLFYFHHDFSARLVEWLEVLRAIGFSQVFLHETNVHPNIEKP
;
A
#
# COMPACT_ATOMS: atom_id res chain seq x y z
N MET A 1 -13.52 31.57 14.07
CA MET A 1 -12.38 31.13 14.91
C MET A 1 -11.66 30.00 14.18
N ALA A 2 -10.51 30.29 13.56
CA ALA A 2 -9.72 29.26 12.87
C ALA A 2 -8.97 28.44 13.95
N GLY A 3 -9.55 27.31 14.36
CA GLY A 3 -8.93 26.42 15.33
C GLY A 3 -7.61 25.87 14.79
N ARG A 4 -6.56 25.91 15.62
CA ARG A 4 -5.30 25.22 15.31
C ARG A 4 -5.59 23.73 15.14
N CYS A 5 -5.18 23.18 14.00
CA CYS A 5 -5.22 21.74 13.75
C CYS A 5 -4.36 21.00 14.78
N HIS A 6 -4.84 19.83 15.21
CA HIS A 6 -4.12 18.95 16.12
C HIS A 6 -2.84 18.40 15.47
N LEU A 7 -1.81 18.18 16.31
CA LEU A 7 -0.57 17.54 15.88
C LEU A 7 -0.76 16.03 15.67
N MET A 8 0.32 15.38 15.22
CA MET A 8 0.35 13.94 14.99
C MET A 8 -0.10 13.17 16.24
N PRO A 9 -1.00 12.17 16.10
CA PRO A 9 -1.51 11.44 17.24
C PRO A 9 -0.44 10.57 17.88
N GLN A 10 -0.49 10.46 19.20
CA GLN A 10 0.34 9.53 19.95
C GLN A 10 -0.16 8.09 19.77
N PRO A 11 0.69 7.06 19.93
CA PRO A 11 0.29 5.66 19.74
C PRO A 11 -0.97 5.24 20.51
N HIS A 12 -1.14 5.74 21.74
CA HIS A 12 -2.30 5.46 22.60
C HIS A 12 -3.63 6.07 22.10
N ALA A 13 -3.58 7.11 21.26
CA ALA A 13 -4.77 7.75 20.69
C ALA A 13 -5.30 7.01 19.45
N ILE A 14 -4.51 6.09 18.90
CA ILE A 14 -4.88 5.32 17.71
C ILE A 14 -5.94 4.29 18.09
N THR A 15 -7.06 4.30 17.39
CA THR A 15 -8.14 3.33 17.60
C THR A 15 -7.92 2.13 16.70
N TRP A 16 -7.73 0.97 17.31
CA TRP A 16 -7.52 -0.30 16.61
C TRP A 16 -8.79 -1.16 16.62
N SER A 17 -8.92 -1.98 15.58
CA SER A 17 -9.89 -3.06 15.47
C SER A 17 -9.09 -4.32 15.20
N ASN A 18 -8.79 -5.08 16.25
CA ASN A 18 -7.73 -6.12 16.29
C ASN A 18 -6.33 -5.55 16.02
N ILE A 19 -5.33 -6.42 15.82
CA ILE A 19 -3.92 -6.03 15.67
C ILE A 19 -3.55 -5.50 14.27
N TYR A 20 -4.45 -5.60 13.29
CA TYR A 20 -4.16 -5.30 11.88
C TYR A 20 -4.83 -4.01 11.37
N TRP A 21 -6.03 -3.68 11.88
CA TRP A 21 -6.85 -2.61 11.30
C TRP A 21 -6.94 -1.41 12.22
N GLN A 22 -6.79 -0.22 11.66
CA GLN A 22 -7.11 1.02 12.36
C GLN A 22 -8.53 1.47 12.02
N LYS A 23 -9.28 1.94 13.01
CA LYS A 23 -10.70 2.25 12.87
C LYS A 23 -10.93 3.75 12.75
N LEU A 24 -11.59 4.16 11.66
CA LEU A 24 -12.12 5.51 11.50
C LEU A 24 -13.65 5.47 11.50
N GLN A 25 -14.26 6.12 12.48
CA GLN A 25 -15.70 6.31 12.54
C GLN A 25 -16.09 7.60 11.77
N MET A 26 -16.81 7.46 10.65
CA MET A 26 -17.30 8.63 9.90
C MET A 26 -18.61 9.17 10.47
N ASN A 27 -19.52 8.27 10.82
CA ASN A 27 -20.78 8.54 11.50
C ASN A 27 -21.26 7.25 12.17
N GLU A 28 -22.43 7.25 12.79
CA GLU A 28 -22.98 6.06 13.48
C GLU A 28 -23.12 4.82 12.58
N LYS A 29 -23.29 5.01 11.27
CA LYS A 29 -23.56 3.92 10.31
C LYS A 29 -22.37 3.52 9.45
N VAL A 30 -21.34 4.37 9.37
CA VAL A 30 -20.22 4.19 8.45
C VAL A 30 -18.91 4.18 9.20
N THR A 31 -18.24 3.04 9.10
CA THR A 31 -16.90 2.81 9.64
C THR A 31 -15.96 2.47 8.50
N PHE A 32 -14.73 2.98 8.57
CA PHE A 32 -13.61 2.49 7.80
C PHE A 32 -12.66 1.69 8.68
N LEU A 33 -12.24 0.53 8.18
CA LEU A 33 -11.13 -0.25 8.72
C LEU A 33 -9.95 -0.05 7.76
N LEU A 34 -8.90 0.63 8.22
CA LEU A 34 -7.75 1.00 7.43
C LEU A 34 -6.61 0.00 7.65
N TYR A 35 -5.90 -0.37 6.59
CA TYR A 35 -4.83 -1.36 6.65
C TYR A 35 -3.45 -0.78 6.38
N SER A 36 -3.26 -0.21 5.19
CA SER A 36 -1.97 0.30 4.75
C SER A 36 -2.13 1.53 3.88
N ALA A 37 -1.06 2.32 3.80
CA ALA A 37 -0.94 3.45 2.90
C ALA A 37 0.29 3.29 2.01
N ILE A 38 0.09 3.46 0.70
CA ILE A 38 1.12 3.27 -0.31
C ILE A 38 1.27 4.56 -1.10
N LEU A 39 2.50 5.01 -1.26
CA LEU A 39 2.86 6.10 -2.16
C LEU A 39 2.86 5.59 -3.61
N ASP A 40 1.99 6.17 -4.43
CA ASP A 40 1.89 5.87 -5.86
C ASP A 40 2.43 7.05 -6.66
N ASN A 41 3.68 6.90 -7.10
CA ASN A 41 4.38 7.88 -7.93
C ASN A 41 4.66 7.37 -9.36
N ARG A 42 3.85 6.45 -9.87
CA ARG A 42 3.99 5.91 -11.23
C ARG A 42 3.61 6.96 -12.27
N GLU A 43 4.26 6.93 -13.44
CA GLU A 43 4.02 7.89 -14.53
C GLU A 43 2.61 7.82 -15.09
N GLN A 44 2.04 6.61 -15.16
CA GLN A 44 0.69 6.34 -15.66
C GLN A 44 -0.41 6.68 -14.64
N THR A 45 -0.05 7.18 -13.46
CA THR A 45 -1.02 7.57 -12.43
C THR A 45 -1.63 8.93 -12.75
N ASP A 46 -2.96 8.97 -12.82
CA ASP A 46 -3.78 10.15 -13.16
C ASP A 46 -3.55 11.35 -12.24
N VAL A 47 -3.23 11.09 -10.97
CA VAL A 47 -2.92 12.11 -9.97
C VAL A 47 -1.59 11.81 -9.31
N ARG A 48 -0.49 12.12 -10.03
CA ARG A 48 0.87 11.87 -9.57
C ARG A 48 1.46 13.08 -8.79
N PRO A 49 2.16 12.84 -7.67
CA PRO A 49 2.13 11.67 -6.80
C PRO A 49 0.84 11.66 -5.94
N CYS A 50 0.39 10.47 -5.54
CA CYS A 50 -0.73 10.32 -4.61
C CYS A 50 -0.49 9.23 -3.57
N LEU A 51 -1.26 9.27 -2.49
CA LEU A 51 -1.34 8.16 -1.54
C LEU A 51 -2.57 7.31 -1.84
N ARG A 52 -2.37 6.00 -1.88
CA ARG A 52 -3.40 4.97 -2.00
C ARG A 52 -3.54 4.31 -0.63
N ILE A 53 -4.71 4.40 -0.02
CA ILE A 53 -4.99 3.83 1.29
C ILE A 53 -5.96 2.66 1.11
N LEU A 54 -5.57 1.48 1.60
CA LEU A 54 -6.44 0.32 1.60
C LEU A 54 -7.40 0.38 2.79
N ALA A 55 -8.69 0.35 2.50
CA ALA A 55 -9.74 0.46 3.52
C ALA A 55 -10.88 -0.52 3.28
N HIS A 56 -11.46 -1.06 4.34
CA HIS A 56 -12.74 -1.75 4.30
C HIS A 56 -13.87 -0.86 4.82
N SER A 57 -15.03 -0.96 4.20
CA SER A 57 -16.27 -0.37 4.72
C SER A 57 -17.47 -1.28 4.39
N ASP A 58 -18.46 -1.31 5.27
CA ASP A 58 -19.74 -1.99 5.06
C ASP A 58 -20.63 -1.28 4.01
N THR A 59 -20.35 -0.01 3.78
CA THR A 59 -21.19 0.89 3.01
C THR A 59 -20.79 0.88 1.53
N ARG A 60 -21.79 0.85 0.63
CA ARG A 60 -21.55 0.77 -0.83
C ARG A 60 -20.92 2.02 -1.44
N LYS A 61 -21.20 3.19 -0.85
CA LYS A 61 -20.66 4.50 -1.27
C LYS A 61 -20.32 5.28 -0.01
N PRO A 62 -19.21 4.95 0.68
CA PRO A 62 -18.88 5.64 1.91
C PRO A 62 -18.49 7.09 1.60
N PRO A 63 -18.77 8.04 2.51
CA PRO A 63 -18.39 9.44 2.34
C PRO A 63 -16.86 9.56 2.29
N LYS A 64 -16.37 10.52 1.51
CA LYS A 64 -14.93 10.76 1.33
C LYS A 64 -14.36 11.42 2.60
N PRO A 65 -13.42 10.78 3.31
CA PRO A 65 -12.75 11.41 4.44
C PRO A 65 -11.71 12.44 3.96
N TRP A 66 -11.10 13.12 4.92
CA TRP A 66 -9.95 13.99 4.72
C TRP A 66 -8.67 13.26 5.11
N CYS A 67 -7.59 13.54 4.42
CA CYS A 67 -6.27 12.98 4.67
C CYS A 67 -5.37 14.03 5.31
N TYR A 68 -4.72 13.65 6.39
CA TYR A 68 -3.63 14.39 7.01
C TYR A 68 -2.32 13.73 6.62
N LEU A 69 -1.48 14.46 5.90
CA LEU A 69 -0.17 14.01 5.47
C LEU A 69 0.87 14.51 6.47
N TRP A 70 1.57 13.58 7.12
CA TRP A 70 2.58 13.88 8.13
C TRP A 70 3.96 13.76 7.54
N TYR A 71 4.69 14.87 7.46
CA TYR A 71 6.09 14.89 7.02
C TYR A 71 7.07 14.84 8.20
N ASN A 72 6.63 15.32 9.36
CA ASN A 72 7.35 15.31 10.62
C ASN A 72 6.39 15.02 11.79
N ALA A 73 6.95 14.67 12.94
CA ALA A 73 6.16 14.41 14.15
C ALA A 73 5.71 15.69 14.87
N SER A 74 6.47 16.79 14.68
CA SER A 74 6.32 18.03 15.45
C SER A 74 5.51 19.12 14.75
N GLY A 75 5.25 18.99 13.44
CA GLY A 75 4.56 19.99 12.64
C GLY A 75 3.08 19.64 12.39
N PRO A 76 2.29 20.63 11.92
CA PRO A 76 0.91 20.39 11.53
C PRO A 76 0.84 19.49 10.27
N PRO A 77 -0.26 18.74 10.10
CA PRO A 77 -0.43 17.93 8.90
C PRO A 77 -0.73 18.82 7.69
N VAL A 78 -0.34 18.35 6.51
CA VAL A 78 -0.88 18.88 5.26
C VAL A 78 -2.23 18.24 5.01
N ILE A 79 -3.27 19.06 4.88
CA ILE A 79 -4.66 18.60 4.78
C ILE A 79 -5.07 18.53 3.32
N THR A 80 -5.57 17.38 2.89
CA THR A 80 -6.08 17.15 1.54
C THR A 80 -7.35 16.31 1.61
N GLN A 81 -8.23 16.40 0.63
CA GLN A 81 -9.42 15.56 0.59
C GLN A 81 -9.13 14.26 -0.16
N VAL A 82 -9.76 13.15 0.24
CA VAL A 82 -9.82 11.95 -0.62
C VAL A 82 -10.52 12.34 -1.92
N ILE A 83 -9.84 12.20 -3.04
CA ILE A 83 -10.38 12.54 -4.36
C ILE A 83 -11.18 11.38 -4.96
N ARG A 84 -10.78 10.14 -4.67
CA ARG A 84 -11.36 8.93 -5.27
C ARG A 84 -11.49 7.80 -4.27
N THR A 85 -12.57 7.04 -4.39
CA THR A 85 -12.89 5.86 -3.58
C THR A 85 -13.19 4.73 -4.55
N ASP A 86 -12.16 3.97 -4.91
CA ASP A 86 -12.27 2.88 -5.88
C ASP A 86 -12.67 1.60 -5.16
N TYR A 87 -13.69 0.91 -5.64
CA TYR A 87 -14.09 -0.38 -5.09
C TYR A 87 -13.17 -1.48 -5.65
N LEU A 88 -12.50 -2.22 -4.77
CA LEU A 88 -11.62 -3.31 -5.12
C LEU A 88 -12.36 -4.65 -4.96
N HIS A 89 -12.96 -5.14 -6.04
CA HIS A 89 -13.53 -6.49 -6.06
C HIS A 89 -13.49 -7.07 -7.47
N TYR A 90 -13.06 -8.33 -7.58
CA TYR A 90 -12.96 -9.05 -8.86
C TYR A 90 -14.34 -9.47 -9.42
N ARG A 91 -15.36 -9.57 -8.57
CA ARG A 91 -16.73 -9.98 -8.93
C ARG A 91 -17.71 -8.82 -8.74
N GLY A 92 -18.86 -8.88 -9.41
CA GLY A 92 -19.90 -7.85 -9.28
C GLY A 92 -20.40 -7.67 -7.84
N LYS A 93 -21.06 -6.53 -7.58
CA LYS A 93 -21.51 -6.06 -6.26
C LYS A 93 -22.34 -7.12 -5.51
N THR A 94 -21.72 -7.87 -4.59
CA THR A 94 -22.42 -8.74 -3.66
C THR A 94 -23.13 -7.91 -2.59
N ARG A 95 -24.35 -8.31 -2.20
CA ARG A 95 -25.11 -7.69 -1.12
C ARG A 95 -24.59 -8.24 0.22
N GLY A 96 -24.46 -7.37 1.23
CA GLY A 96 -24.28 -7.78 2.63
C GLY A 96 -22.85 -7.99 3.16
N GLY A 97 -21.78 -7.71 2.41
CA GLY A 97 -20.39 -7.89 2.90
C GLY A 97 -19.63 -6.58 3.16
N GLN A 98 -18.56 -6.68 3.97
CA GLN A 98 -17.50 -5.67 3.99
C GLN A 98 -16.87 -5.56 2.59
N ARG A 99 -16.70 -4.33 2.14
CA ARG A 99 -16.17 -4.00 0.81
C ARG A 99 -14.81 -3.38 0.94
N THR A 100 -13.87 -3.84 0.14
CA THR A 100 -12.54 -3.28 0.06
C THR A 100 -12.54 -2.09 -0.89
N PHE A 101 -11.89 -1.02 -0.48
CA PHE A 101 -11.75 0.22 -1.22
C PHE A 101 -10.30 0.68 -1.24
N ILE A 102 -9.92 1.34 -2.33
CA ILE A 102 -8.71 2.13 -2.42
C ILE A 102 -9.11 3.60 -2.34
N LEU A 103 -8.76 4.26 -1.24
CA LEU A 103 -8.93 5.69 -1.06
C LEU A 103 -7.72 6.42 -1.61
N THR A 104 -7.93 7.40 -2.47
CA THR A 104 -6.85 8.16 -3.11
C THR A 104 -6.78 9.56 -2.53
N CYS A 105 -5.68 9.88 -1.86
CA CYS A 105 -5.37 11.22 -1.35
C CYS A 105 -4.40 11.90 -2.30
N ARG A 106 -4.72 13.12 -2.75
CA ARG A 106 -3.82 13.90 -3.60
C ARG A 106 -2.75 14.59 -2.75
N ILE A 107 -1.49 14.46 -3.13
CA ILE A 107 -0.41 15.28 -2.56
C ILE A 107 -0.47 16.66 -3.23
N PRO A 108 -0.60 17.77 -2.46
CA PRO A 108 -0.65 19.10 -3.06
C PRO A 108 0.69 19.46 -3.73
N ILE A 109 0.65 20.43 -4.65
CA ILE A 109 1.74 20.69 -5.61
C ILE A 109 3.06 21.02 -4.90
N HIS A 110 2.99 21.82 -3.83
CA HIS A 110 4.16 22.31 -3.10
C HIS A 110 4.91 21.19 -2.36
N GLU A 111 4.23 20.09 -2.03
CA GLU A 111 4.79 18.97 -1.27
C GLU A 111 5.14 17.77 -2.14
N ARG A 112 4.96 17.85 -3.47
CA ARG A 112 5.24 16.74 -4.41
C ARG A 112 6.70 16.33 -4.53
N LEU A 113 7.62 17.02 -3.86
CA LEU A 113 9.03 16.64 -3.82
C LEU A 113 9.37 15.85 -2.55
N MET A 114 8.48 15.84 -1.56
CA MET A 114 8.70 15.22 -0.27
C MET A 114 7.82 13.98 -0.11
N LYS A 115 8.35 12.94 0.53
CA LYS A 115 7.58 11.77 0.95
C LYS A 115 6.93 12.06 2.31
N PRO A 116 5.60 11.99 2.45
CA PRO A 116 4.99 11.95 3.78
C PRO A 116 5.40 10.64 4.48
N LYS A 117 5.75 10.72 5.76
CA LYS A 117 6.14 9.55 6.57
C LYS A 117 4.94 8.73 7.01
N ALA A 118 3.84 9.42 7.30
CA ALA A 118 2.60 8.80 7.73
C ALA A 118 1.38 9.54 7.17
N VAL A 119 0.24 8.88 7.17
CA VAL A 119 -1.05 9.46 6.82
C VAL A 119 -2.11 9.07 7.85
N SER A 120 -2.95 10.04 8.20
CA SER A 120 -4.16 9.81 8.99
C SER A 120 -5.38 10.16 8.18
N LEU A 121 -6.49 9.47 8.43
CA LEU A 121 -7.79 9.85 7.90
C LEU A 121 -8.67 10.42 9.01
N VAL A 122 -9.40 11.48 8.67
CA VAL A 122 -10.32 12.16 9.57
C VAL A 122 -11.65 12.47 8.90
N LYS A 123 -12.70 12.62 9.71
CA LYS A 123 -14.04 12.96 9.24
C LYS A 123 -14.13 14.40 8.73
N THR A 124 -13.54 15.34 9.47
CA THR A 124 -13.60 16.78 9.20
C THR A 124 -12.21 17.40 9.33
N PRO A 125 -11.90 18.47 8.58
CA PRO A 125 -10.64 19.19 8.74
C PRO A 125 -10.44 19.68 10.18
N CYS A 126 -9.20 19.69 10.63
CA CYS A 126 -8.75 19.99 12.00
C CYS A 126 -9.33 19.17 13.16
N SER A 127 -10.14 18.13 12.93
CA SER A 127 -10.47 17.18 14.00
C SER A 127 -9.26 16.35 14.41
N GLU A 128 -9.28 15.84 15.64
CA GLU A 128 -8.27 14.91 16.15
C GLU A 128 -8.19 13.65 15.29
N ALA A 129 -6.96 13.21 14.97
CA ALA A 129 -6.71 12.01 14.19
C ALA A 129 -6.64 10.79 15.12
N LYS A 130 -7.46 9.76 14.85
CA LYS A 130 -7.45 8.48 15.58
C LYS A 130 -6.82 7.33 14.82
N THR A 131 -6.15 7.67 13.71
CA THR A 131 -5.48 6.73 12.81
C THR A 131 -4.11 7.30 12.48
N LEU A 132 -3.15 6.45 12.16
CA LEU A 132 -1.80 6.80 11.75
C LEU A 132 -1.21 5.62 11.00
N LEU A 133 -1.26 5.65 9.67
CA LEU A 133 -0.68 4.62 8.81
C LEU A 133 0.69 5.09 8.33
N GLU A 134 1.68 4.21 8.39
CA GLU A 134 2.96 4.44 7.74
C GLU A 134 2.79 4.46 6.22
N VAL A 135 3.51 5.36 5.55
CA VAL A 135 3.49 5.47 4.08
C VAL A 135 4.62 4.62 3.49
N ILE A 136 4.22 3.56 2.79
CA ILE A 136 5.10 2.60 2.14
C ILE A 136 5.45 3.07 0.72
N GLY A 137 6.70 2.84 0.29
CA GLY A 137 7.21 3.21 -1.05
C GLY A 137 7.92 4.55 -1.08
N ASP A 138 8.60 4.88 -2.18
CA ASP A 138 9.47 6.06 -2.27
C ASP A 138 9.17 6.96 -3.47
N MET A 139 9.61 8.21 -3.36
CA MET A 139 9.42 9.23 -4.40
C MET A 139 10.30 8.96 -5.62
N GLN A 140 11.53 8.48 -5.39
CA GLN A 140 12.40 8.02 -6.45
C GLN A 140 12.21 6.52 -6.60
N ARG A 141 12.03 6.06 -7.84
CA ARG A 141 12.11 4.64 -8.13
C ARG A 141 13.59 4.28 -8.08
N ASN A 142 14.02 3.52 -7.08
CA ASN A 142 15.38 3.00 -7.04
C ASN A 142 15.59 2.18 -8.31
N GLU A 143 16.40 2.78 -9.16
CA GLU A 143 16.65 2.43 -10.53
C GLU A 143 17.36 1.04 -10.60
N GLU A 144 17.97 0.63 -9.48
CA GLU A 144 18.61 -0.67 -9.25
C GLU A 144 17.68 -1.88 -9.40
N THR A 145 16.37 -1.72 -9.13
CA THR A 145 15.45 -2.88 -9.06
C THR A 145 14.79 -3.26 -10.39
N ALA A 146 14.96 -2.46 -11.44
CA ALA A 146 14.24 -2.69 -12.70
C ALA A 146 15.01 -2.26 -13.97
N TYR A 147 16.34 -2.17 -13.90
CA TYR A 147 17.27 -1.62 -14.90
C TYR A 147 17.35 -0.09 -14.97
N VAL A 148 18.55 0.42 -14.67
CA VAL A 148 19.01 1.76 -15.01
C VAL A 148 19.65 1.75 -16.39
N ASN A 149 19.08 2.48 -17.34
CA ASN A 149 19.79 2.98 -18.52
C ASN A 149 20.56 1.95 -19.37
N GLY A 150 19.99 0.76 -19.61
CA GLY A 150 20.36 -0.11 -20.74
C GLY A 150 21.84 -0.52 -20.86
N LYS A 151 22.68 -0.31 -19.83
CA LYS A 151 24.08 -0.73 -19.83
C LYS A 151 24.35 -1.52 -18.56
N PRO A 152 24.69 -2.81 -18.68
CA PRO A 152 25.07 -3.60 -17.53
C PRO A 152 26.33 -3.00 -16.86
N PRO A 153 26.52 -3.19 -15.54
CA PRO A 153 27.81 -2.93 -14.92
C PRO A 153 28.87 -3.70 -15.70
N VAL A 154 29.89 -2.98 -16.18
CA VAL A 154 31.01 -3.56 -16.89
C VAL A 154 31.89 -4.25 -15.86
N ASP A 155 31.47 -5.44 -15.42
CA ASP A 155 32.32 -6.35 -14.65
C ASP A 155 32.50 -7.63 -15.46
N GLY A 156 33.68 -7.72 -16.07
CA GLY A 156 33.99 -8.51 -17.24
C GLY A 156 34.12 -10.02 -17.03
N ASN A 157 33.26 -10.68 -16.25
CA ASN A 157 33.26 -12.15 -16.21
C ASN A 157 32.01 -12.85 -15.63
N ARG A 158 30.83 -12.22 -15.61
CA ARG A 158 29.59 -12.90 -15.24
C ARG A 158 28.57 -12.87 -16.38
N ILE A 159 28.04 -14.06 -16.69
CA ILE A 159 26.99 -14.26 -17.70
C ILE A 159 25.87 -13.27 -17.43
N ARG A 160 25.53 -12.49 -18.46
CA ARG A 160 24.55 -11.39 -18.41
C ARG A 160 23.16 -11.93 -18.06
N GLY A 161 22.80 -11.88 -16.79
CA GLY A 161 21.45 -12.15 -16.33
C GLY A 161 20.50 -11.02 -16.75
N TRP A 162 19.26 -11.39 -17.06
CA TRP A 162 18.19 -10.41 -17.14
C TRP A 162 17.89 -9.93 -15.70
N ASN A 163 18.05 -8.65 -15.39
CA ASN A 163 17.49 -8.02 -14.18
C ASN A 163 15.97 -7.85 -14.33
N ALA A 164 15.32 -8.87 -14.87
CA ALA A 164 13.89 -9.01 -14.88
C ALA A 164 13.52 -9.79 -13.62
N ALA A 165 12.51 -9.29 -12.92
CA ALA A 165 11.91 -10.01 -11.81
C ALA A 165 10.55 -10.58 -12.25
N VAL A 166 10.20 -11.73 -11.70
CA VAL A 166 8.87 -12.34 -11.88
C VAL A 166 8.04 -12.07 -10.63
N CYS A 167 6.89 -11.41 -10.78
CA CYS A 167 5.87 -11.37 -9.74
C CYS A 167 4.84 -12.46 -10.01
N GLY A 168 4.82 -13.49 -9.17
CA GLY A 168 3.80 -14.52 -9.20
C GLY A 168 2.57 -14.13 -8.38
N THR A 169 1.47 -14.81 -8.63
CA THR A 169 0.28 -14.74 -7.78
C THR A 169 0.55 -15.33 -6.40
N SER A 170 -0.35 -15.08 -5.44
CA SER A 170 -0.26 -15.70 -4.11
C SER A 170 -0.19 -17.22 -4.18
N LEU A 171 0.66 -17.84 -3.35
CA LEU A 171 0.73 -19.28 -3.19
C LEU A 171 -0.41 -19.75 -2.28
N PHE A 172 -1.33 -20.59 -2.79
CA PHE A 172 -2.54 -21.03 -2.06
C PHE A 172 -2.67 -22.57 -1.95
N TYR A 173 -1.57 -23.30 -2.07
CA TYR A 173 -1.56 -24.77 -2.12
C TYR A 173 -1.44 -25.38 -0.72
N PHE A 174 -2.53 -25.40 0.05
CA PHE A 174 -2.53 -25.95 1.41
C PHE A 174 -2.59 -27.48 1.47
N HIS A 175 -3.42 -28.11 0.63
CA HIS A 175 -3.67 -29.56 0.67
C HIS A 175 -2.78 -30.39 -0.27
N HIS A 176 -1.96 -29.74 -1.09
CA HIS A 176 -1.11 -30.40 -2.06
C HIS A 176 0.31 -29.91 -1.91
N ASP A 177 1.24 -30.85 -1.73
CA ASP A 177 2.65 -30.54 -1.75
C ASP A 177 3.09 -30.20 -3.19
N PHE A 178 3.23 -28.90 -3.46
CA PHE A 178 3.74 -28.39 -4.73
C PHE A 178 5.21 -27.95 -4.61
N SER A 179 5.90 -28.25 -3.50
CA SER A 179 7.28 -27.81 -3.25
C SER A 179 8.24 -28.20 -4.38
N ALA A 180 8.21 -29.47 -4.81
CA ALA A 180 9.06 -29.95 -5.91
C ALA A 180 8.85 -29.16 -7.21
N ARG A 181 7.59 -28.94 -7.61
CA ARG A 181 7.27 -28.18 -8.82
C ARG A 181 7.60 -26.69 -8.68
N LEU A 182 7.50 -26.14 -7.47
CA LEU A 182 7.92 -24.76 -7.20
C LEU A 182 9.44 -24.63 -7.36
N VAL A 183 10.22 -25.57 -6.83
CA VAL A 183 11.68 -25.62 -6.99
C VAL A 183 12.05 -25.73 -8.47
N GLU A 184 11.46 -26.68 -9.20
CA GLU A 184 11.66 -26.83 -10.65
C GLU A 184 11.36 -25.55 -11.41
N TRP A 185 10.26 -24.87 -11.08
CA TRP A 185 9.90 -23.60 -11.70
C TRP A 185 10.90 -22.48 -11.39
N LEU A 186 11.38 -22.37 -10.14
CA LEU A 186 12.41 -21.42 -9.75
C LEU A 186 13.75 -21.70 -10.45
N GLU A 187 14.12 -22.96 -10.63
CA GLU A 187 15.31 -23.37 -11.39
C GLU A 187 15.19 -22.98 -12.87
N VAL A 188 14.02 -23.18 -13.49
CA VAL A 188 13.76 -22.74 -14.85
C VAL A 188 13.87 -21.22 -14.97
N LEU A 189 13.28 -20.46 -14.04
CA LEU A 189 13.39 -19.00 -14.04
C LEU A 189 14.85 -18.53 -13.90
N ARG A 190 15.62 -19.18 -13.03
CA ARG A 190 17.05 -18.91 -12.85
C ARG A 190 17.85 -19.24 -14.12
N ALA A 191 17.55 -20.35 -14.78
CA ALA A 191 18.20 -20.76 -16.03
C ALA A 191 17.88 -19.82 -17.19
N ILE A 192 16.66 -19.28 -17.26
CA ILE A 192 16.25 -18.24 -18.22
C ILE A 192 16.96 -16.90 -17.94
N GLY A 193 17.45 -16.72 -16.71
CA GLY A 193 18.26 -15.58 -16.31
C GLY A 193 17.48 -14.50 -15.57
N PHE A 194 16.31 -14.80 -15.00
CA PHE A 194 15.61 -13.89 -14.09
C PHE A 194 16.38 -13.69 -12.79
N SER A 195 16.44 -12.46 -12.29
CA SER A 195 17.24 -12.10 -11.11
C SER A 195 16.48 -12.26 -9.79
N GLN A 196 15.15 -12.13 -9.81
CA GLN A 196 14.33 -12.13 -8.59
C GLN A 196 12.93 -12.68 -8.85
N VAL A 197 12.36 -13.32 -7.84
CA VAL A 197 10.97 -13.81 -7.85
C VAL A 197 10.25 -13.29 -6.61
N PHE A 198 9.10 -12.67 -6.82
CA PHE A 198 8.22 -12.19 -5.76
C PHE A 198 6.97 -13.07 -5.71
N LEU A 199 6.78 -13.78 -4.60
CA LEU A 199 5.60 -14.59 -4.32
C LEU A 199 4.98 -14.11 -3.01
N HIS A 200 3.65 -14.03 -2.99
CA HIS A 200 2.92 -13.74 -1.76
C HIS A 200 2.53 -15.05 -1.09
N GLU A 201 3.09 -15.32 0.08
CA GLU A 201 2.70 -16.45 0.90
C GLU A 201 1.28 -16.23 1.47
N THR A 202 0.43 -17.26 1.37
CA THR A 202 -0.85 -17.30 2.08
C THR A 202 -0.91 -18.57 2.90
N ASN A 203 -1.97 -19.38 2.81
CA ASN A 203 -1.97 -20.70 3.44
C ASN A 203 -1.31 -21.70 2.49
N VAL A 204 -0.07 -22.09 2.79
CA VAL A 204 0.71 -23.04 1.99
C VAL A 204 0.97 -24.33 2.77
N HIS A 205 1.32 -25.39 2.07
CA HIS A 205 1.72 -26.66 2.69
C HIS A 205 2.99 -26.46 3.54
N PRO A 206 3.17 -27.13 4.69
CA PRO A 206 4.34 -26.94 5.57
C PRO A 206 5.71 -27.17 4.92
N ASN A 207 5.76 -27.93 3.82
CA ASN A 207 6.99 -28.15 3.04
C ASN A 207 7.37 -26.96 2.14
N ILE A 208 6.48 -25.97 2.00
CA ILE A 208 6.72 -24.72 1.27
C ILE A 208 7.10 -23.60 2.26
N GLU A 209 6.57 -23.63 3.49
CA GLU A 209 6.94 -22.67 4.56
C GLU A 209 8.39 -22.85 5.03
N LYS A 210 8.93 -24.06 4.91
CA LYS A 210 10.30 -24.40 5.29
C LYS A 210 11.23 -24.13 4.10
N PRO A 211 12.15 -23.15 4.21
CA PRO A 211 13.12 -22.86 3.15
C PRO A 211 14.13 -23.99 2.93
#